data_AF-A0A2V6XW65-F1
#
_entry.id   AF-A0A2V6XW65-F1
#
_cell.length_a   1.000
_cell.length_b   1.000
_cell.length_c   1.000
_cell.angle_alpha   90.00
_cell.angle_beta   90.00
_cell.angle_gamma   90.00
#
_symmetry.space_group_name_H-M   'P 1'
#
loop_
_entity.id
_entity.type
_entity.pdbx_description
1 polymer ?
#
loop_
_entity_poly.entity_id
_entity_poly.type
_entity_poly.pdbx_seq_one_letter_code
_entity_poly.pdbx_strand_id
1 'polypeptide(L)' 'MDYALPRADGVPAIGVASCDSPSPLNPLGLKGTGEGSAVPGPAAIANAVADALGAGDDEITEVPIRARALARRS' A
#
# COMPACT_ATOMS: atom_id res chain seq x y z
N MET A 1 3.60 4.02 23.85
CA MET A 1 4.33 3.12 22.93
C MET A 1 4.40 3.84 21.60
N ASP A 2 5.60 3.99 21.05
CA ASP A 2 5.85 4.86 19.89
C ASP A 2 5.97 4.08 18.57
N TYR A 3 5.86 2.74 18.64
CA TYR A 3 5.81 1.88 17.47
C TYR A 3 4.36 1.66 17.03
N ALA A 4 4.03 2.16 15.85
CA ALA A 4 2.67 2.17 15.32
C ALA A 4 2.30 0.82 14.69
N LEU A 5 1.92 -0.16 15.52
CA LEU A 5 1.26 -1.37 15.05
C LEU A 5 -0.20 -1.06 14.66
N PRO A 6 -0.67 -1.48 13.47
CA PRO A 6 -2.06 -1.33 13.08
C PRO A 6 -2.98 -2.04 14.07
N ARG A 7 -4.05 -1.34 14.47
CA ARG A 7 -5.13 -1.90 15.29
C ARG A 7 -6.32 -2.22 14.41
N ALA A 8 -7.21 -3.10 14.88
CA ALA A 8 -8.37 -3.54 14.11
C ALA A 8 -9.29 -2.37 13.69
N ASP A 9 -9.43 -1.35 14.52
CA ASP A 9 -10.20 -0.14 14.27
C ASP A 9 -9.47 0.89 13.37
N GLY A 10 -8.16 0.71 13.15
CA GLY A 10 -7.35 1.57 12.30
C GLY A 10 -7.10 1.01 10.89
N VAL A 11 -7.47 -0.24 10.61
CA VAL A 11 -7.34 -0.87 9.29
C VAL A 11 -8.70 -0.82 8.59
N PRO A 12 -8.80 -0.26 7.37
CA PRO A 12 -10.06 -0.24 6.62
C PRO A 12 -10.46 -1.64 6.17
N ALA A 13 -11.74 -1.82 5.81
CA ALA A 13 -12.19 -3.06 5.17
C ALA A 13 -11.46 -3.27 3.83
N ILE A 14 -10.94 -4.48 3.61
CA ILE A 14 -10.15 -4.82 2.41
C ILE A 14 -11.04 -5.57 1.43
N GLY A 15 -11.30 -4.98 0.26
CA GLY A 15 -11.91 -5.67 -0.87
C GLY A 15 -10.89 -6.54 -1.59
N VAL A 16 -11.27 -7.77 -1.94
CA VAL A 16 -10.40 -8.73 -2.62
C VAL A 16 -11.04 -9.17 -3.93
N ALA A 17 -10.28 -9.09 -5.02
CA ALA A 17 -10.66 -9.60 -6.34
C ALA A 17 -9.53 -10.49 -6.87
N SER A 18 -9.90 -11.55 -7.61
CA SER A 18 -8.95 -12.47 -8.23
C SER A 18 -8.93 -12.27 -9.74
N CYS A 19 -7.74 -12.45 -10.33
CA CYS A 19 -7.52 -12.51 -11.77
C CYS A 19 -6.57 -13.68 -12.04
N ASP A 20 -7.09 -14.73 -12.67
CA ASP A 20 -6.37 -15.98 -12.80
C ASP A 20 -5.53 -15.99 -14.09
N SER A 21 -4.23 -16.19 -13.90
CA SER A 21 -3.28 -16.46 -14.97
C SER A 21 -2.47 -17.69 -14.54
N PRO A 22 -2.77 -18.90 -15.03
CA PRO A 22 -2.06 -20.10 -14.64
C PRO A 22 -0.56 -20.03 -14.98
N SER A 23 0.28 -20.62 -14.13
CA SER A 23 1.71 -20.76 -14.40
C SER A 23 1.97 -21.92 -15.38
N PRO A 24 2.73 -21.74 -16.47
CA PRO A 24 3.15 -22.84 -17.33
C PRO A 24 4.27 -23.69 -16.70
N LEU A 25 4.83 -23.27 -15.55
CA LEU A 25 6.05 -23.82 -14.96
C LEU A 25 5.80 -24.93 -13.93
N ASN A 26 4.53 -25.20 -13.59
CA ASN A 26 4.19 -26.32 -12.72
C ASN A 26 2.87 -26.97 -13.14
N PRO A 27 2.69 -28.29 -12.91
CA PRO A 27 1.50 -29.03 -13.35
C PRO A 27 0.18 -28.53 -12.75
N LEU A 28 0.25 -27.82 -11.62
CA LEU A 28 -0.93 -27.31 -10.91
C LEU A 28 -1.31 -25.88 -11.36
N GLY A 29 -0.50 -25.22 -12.19
CA GLY A 29 -0.74 -23.85 -12.63
C GLY A 29 -0.60 -22.79 -11.52
N LEU A 30 -0.09 -23.14 -10.34
CA LEU A 30 -0.10 -22.30 -9.15
C LEU A 30 0.99 -21.22 -9.19
N LYS A 31 0.72 -20.10 -8.51
CA LYS A 31 1.66 -19.00 -8.29
C LYS A 31 1.65 -18.63 -6.81
N GLY A 32 2.83 -18.29 -6.27
CA GLY A 32 2.93 -17.79 -4.89
C GLY A 32 2.36 -16.39 -4.76
N THR A 33 1.69 -16.10 -3.64
CA THR A 33 1.07 -14.78 -3.37
C THR A 33 1.36 -14.24 -1.97
N GLY A 34 2.11 -14.96 -1.12
CA GLY A 34 2.29 -14.61 0.29
C GLY A 34 2.80 -13.19 0.55
N GLU A 35 3.67 -12.67 -0.33
CA GLU A 35 4.21 -11.31 -0.27
C GLU A 35 3.55 -10.34 -1.26
N GLY A 36 2.56 -10.83 -2.02
CA GLY A 36 1.99 -10.12 -3.17
C GLY A 36 1.36 -8.77 -2.81
N SER A 37 0.87 -8.61 -1.58
CA SER A 37 0.32 -7.35 -1.07
C SER A 37 1.34 -6.50 -0.32
N ALA A 38 2.42 -7.09 0.20
CA ALA A 38 3.41 -6.39 1.02
C ALA A 38 4.19 -5.34 0.20
N VAL A 39 4.39 -5.60 -1.10
CA VAL A 39 5.10 -4.71 -2.02
C VAL A 39 4.20 -3.59 -2.58
N PRO A 40 3.07 -3.87 -3.24
CA PRO A 40 2.23 -2.82 -3.82
C PRO A 40 1.39 -2.05 -2.80
N GLY A 41 1.11 -2.62 -1.62
CA GLY A 41 0.26 -2.00 -0.61
C GLY A 41 0.77 -0.63 -0.14
N PRO A 42 2.03 -0.51 0.33
CA PRO A 42 2.61 0.77 0.73
C PRO A 42 2.63 1.81 -0.40
N ALA A 43 2.93 1.40 -1.63
CA ALA A 43 2.96 2.28 -2.79
C ALA A 43 1.56 2.82 -3.14
N ALA A 44 0.52 1.96 -3.07
CA ALA A 44 -0.86 2.38 -3.29
C ALA A 44 -1.31 3.44 -2.26
N ILE A 45 -0.94 3.25 -0.99
CA ILE A 45 -1.24 4.22 0.08
C ILE A 45 -0.51 5.55 -0.15
N ALA A 46 0.79 5.51 -0.49
CA ALA A 46 1.56 6.72 -0.75
C ALA A 46 1.01 7.53 -1.93
N ASN A 47 0.66 6.85 -3.03
CA ASN A 47 0.06 7.49 -4.20
C ASN A 47 -1.31 8.09 -3.89
N ALA A 48 -2.13 7.42 -3.07
CA ALA A 48 -3.42 7.98 -2.65
C ALA A 48 -3.28 9.25 -1.80
N VAL A 49 -2.24 9.32 -0.95
CA VAL A 49 -1.93 10.54 -0.20
C VAL A 49 -1.43 11.64 -1.13
N ALA A 50 -0.54 11.33 -2.07
CA ALA A 50 -0.03 12.30 -3.05
C ALA A 50 -1.16 12.86 -3.92
N ASP A 51 -2.07 12.00 -4.41
CA ASP A 51 -3.25 12.40 -5.17
C ASP A 51 -4.15 13.35 -4.38
N ALA A 52 -4.41 13.06 -3.11
CA ALA A 52 -5.22 13.90 -2.23
C ALA A 52 -4.61 15.30 -1.96
N LEU A 53 -3.29 15.46 -2.14
CA LEU A 53 -2.59 16.75 -1.96
C LEU A 53 -2.50 17.58 -3.25
N GLY A 54 -2.91 17.02 -4.39
CA GLY A 54 -2.79 17.66 -5.70
C GLY A 54 -1.40 17.43 -6.30
N ALA A 55 -1.34 16.64 -7.37
CA ALA A 55 -0.14 16.05 -7.98
C ALA A 55 0.93 17.01 -8.58
N GLY A 56 1.06 18.24 -8.09
CA GLY A 56 2.18 19.14 -8.42
C GLY A 56 3.28 19.02 -7.36
N ASP A 57 4.52 18.72 -7.78
CA ASP A 57 5.80 18.69 -7.04
C ASP A 57 5.86 18.00 -5.65
N ASP A 58 4.74 17.61 -5.04
CA ASP A 58 4.62 16.98 -3.73
C ASP A 58 4.60 15.45 -3.85
N GLU A 59 5.61 14.92 -4.55
CA GLU A 59 5.82 13.47 -4.58
C GLU A 59 6.08 12.96 -3.15
N ILE A 60 5.37 11.91 -2.75
CA ILE A 60 5.61 11.22 -1.48
C ILE A 60 6.71 10.19 -1.72
N THR A 61 7.96 10.58 -1.47
CA THR A 61 9.16 9.76 -1.72
C THR A 61 9.69 9.06 -0.46
N GLU A 62 9.10 9.31 0.71
CA GLU A 62 9.58 8.80 1.98
C GLU A 62 8.45 8.20 2.84
N VAL A 63 8.80 7.14 3.58
CA VAL A 63 7.94 6.48 4.57
C VAL A 63 8.63 6.46 5.94
N PRO A 64 7.89 6.48 7.07
CA PRO A 64 6.44 6.52 7.18
C PRO A 64 5.85 7.91 6.92
N ILE A 65 4.68 7.94 6.26
CA ILE A 65 3.94 9.18 6.02
C ILE A 65 3.31 9.63 7.35
N ARG A 66 3.87 10.69 7.95
CA ARG A 66 3.39 11.24 9.22
C ARG A 66 2.57 12.49 8.97
N ALA A 67 1.37 12.58 9.55
CA ALA A 67 0.50 13.76 9.45
C ALA A 67 1.23 15.07 9.83
N ARG A 68 2.07 15.02 10.88
CA ARG A 68 2.88 16.18 11.29
C ARG A 68 3.93 16.60 10.25
N ALA A 69 4.44 15.67 9.45
CA ALA A 69 5.35 16.00 8.36
C ALA A 69 4.61 16.67 7.20
N LEU A 70 3.42 16.18 6.85
CA LEU A 70 2.56 16.77 5.82
C LEU A 70 2.10 18.19 6.20
N ALA A 71 1.68 18.41 7.44
CA ALA A 71 1.20 19.71 7.92
C ALA A 71 2.26 20.83 7.96
N ARG A 72 3.55 20.50 7.74
CA ARG A 72 4.64 21.48 7.64
C ARG A 72 5.02 21.81 6.19
N ARG A 73 4.38 21.16 5.21
CA ARG A 73 4.62 21.36 3.78
C ARG A 73 3.69 22.43 3.17
N SER A 74 2.76 22.99 3.97
CA SER A 74 1.83 24.07 3.60
C SER A 74 2.42 25.46 3.78
#